data_AF-A0A8H5LIY7-F1
#
_entry.id   AF-A0A8H5LIY7-F1
#
_cell.length_a   1.000
_cell.length_b   1.000
_cell.length_c   1.000
_cell.angle_alpha   90.00
_cell.angle_beta   90.00
_cell.angle_gamma   90.00
#
_symmetry.space_group_name_H-M   'P 1'
#
loop_
_entity.id
_entity.type
_entity.pdbx_description
1 polymer ?
#
loop_
_entity_poly.entity_id
_entity_poly.type
_entity_poly.pdbx_seq_one_letter_code
_entity_poly.pdbx_strand_id
1 'polypeptide(L)'
;MEITLKMKCNPEHIPLILKVIQANGTSWFNDNIWKSEIMYTFWLEFTKSLWDHQLGTPSMQTSKVLIVRCWEVLVGFSYGQPARKPSVDRIIDIVELCVRTRRPKPCSPLSVAILKERAPTKVNFTSFYEVLISLTVQTKDLDVCTPPFNQVMEVLIGAYLQNVVGPKSATIASLRTRNIECGCANCADVNRFLQSPSTELRVNKQPRFNLLHVCGYLNTATDLVTYTVGNYSRPTPVTVRKTPILLAYVQWAQRQTKAQAFLTTVGTDDVIAKVVGRT
;
A
#
# COMPACT_ATOMS: atom_id res chain seq x y z
N MET A 1 21.81 7.25 -36.85
CA MET A 1 20.67 8.04 -37.34
C MET A 1 19.43 7.55 -36.61
N GLU A 2 19.10 8.15 -35.46
CA GLU A 2 17.91 7.78 -34.68
C GLU A 2 16.70 8.51 -35.27
N ILE A 3 15.78 7.76 -35.88
CA ILE A 3 14.52 8.29 -36.38
C ILE A 3 13.55 8.31 -35.20
N THR A 4 13.41 9.45 -34.52
CA THR A 4 12.35 9.66 -33.54
C THR A 4 11.03 9.89 -34.27
N LEU A 5 10.30 8.83 -34.57
CA LEU A 5 8.95 8.89 -35.13
C LEU A 5 7.98 9.46 -34.08
N LYS A 6 7.71 10.77 -34.16
CA LYS A 6 6.54 11.39 -33.53
C LYS A 6 5.29 11.06 -34.36
N MET A 7 4.83 9.81 -34.33
CA MET A 7 3.57 9.46 -34.97
C MET A 7 2.40 10.07 -34.19
N LYS A 8 1.72 11.05 -34.78
CA LYS A 8 0.29 11.24 -34.55
C LYS A 8 -0.40 10.04 -35.19
N CYS A 9 -0.95 9.14 -34.38
CA CYS A 9 -1.58 7.93 -34.89
C CYS A 9 -2.86 8.34 -35.64
N ASN A 10 -2.87 8.31 -36.96
CA ASN A 10 -4.10 8.51 -37.76
C ASN A 10 -4.77 7.14 -37.92
N PRO A 11 -6.11 7.01 -37.80
CA PRO A 11 -6.77 5.70 -37.97
C PRO A 11 -6.40 4.96 -39.28
N GLU A 12 -6.03 5.68 -40.31
CA GLU A 12 -5.59 5.10 -41.58
C GLU A 12 -4.25 4.32 -41.47
N HIS A 13 -3.43 4.62 -40.46
CA HIS A 13 -2.12 3.97 -40.24
C HIS A 13 -2.23 2.65 -39.47
N ILE A 14 -3.42 2.29 -38.99
CA ILE A 14 -3.60 1.12 -38.13
C ILE A 14 -3.35 -0.22 -38.84
N PRO A 15 -3.84 -0.46 -40.07
CA PRO A 15 -3.49 -1.69 -40.80
C PRO A 15 -1.98 -1.80 -41.05
N LEU A 16 -1.30 -0.66 -41.21
CA LEU A 16 0.16 -0.61 -41.35
C LEU A 16 0.84 -1.01 -40.03
N ILE A 17 0.37 -0.49 -38.89
CA ILE A 17 0.86 -0.84 -37.56
C ILE A 17 0.67 -2.33 -37.27
N LEU A 18 -0.51 -2.89 -37.56
CA LEU A 18 -0.78 -4.32 -37.37
C LEU A 18 0.09 -5.19 -38.27
N LYS A 19 0.32 -4.79 -39.53
CA LYS A 19 1.27 -5.47 -40.43
C LYS A 19 2.70 -5.40 -39.90
N VAL A 20 3.11 -4.25 -39.36
CA VAL A 20 4.44 -4.07 -38.77
C VAL A 20 4.61 -4.91 -37.50
N ILE A 21 3.58 -5.03 -36.66
CA ILE A 21 3.56 -5.93 -35.50
C ILE A 21 3.62 -7.39 -35.94
N GLN A 22 2.86 -7.78 -36.97
CA GLN A 22 2.93 -9.14 -37.52
C GLN A 22 4.31 -9.47 -38.10
N ALA A 23 4.94 -8.52 -38.79
CA ALA A 23 6.22 -8.73 -39.44
C ALA A 23 7.41 -8.73 -38.46
N ASN A 24 7.38 -7.87 -37.44
CA ASN A 24 8.53 -7.63 -36.55
C ASN A 24 8.32 -8.19 -35.13
N GLY A 25 7.14 -8.73 -34.84
CA GLY A 25 6.77 -9.23 -33.52
C GLY A 25 6.32 -8.11 -32.56
N THR A 26 5.54 -8.51 -31.54
CA THR A 26 5.02 -7.59 -30.52
C THR A 26 6.10 -7.00 -29.63
N SER A 27 7.26 -7.66 -29.48
CA SER A 27 8.41 -7.14 -28.72
C SER A 27 9.02 -5.92 -29.39
N TRP A 28 9.31 -6.00 -30.69
CA TRP A 28 9.83 -4.86 -31.46
C TRP A 28 8.91 -3.64 -31.37
N PHE A 29 7.61 -3.85 -31.47
CA PHE A 29 6.63 -2.76 -31.38
C PHE A 29 6.63 -2.12 -29.98
N ASN A 30 6.78 -2.93 -28.94
CA ASN A 30 6.88 -2.48 -27.55
C ASN A 30 8.12 -1.59 -27.35
N ASP A 31 9.26 -2.03 -27.86
CA ASP A 31 10.53 -1.35 -27.66
C ASP A 31 10.63 -0.03 -28.45
N ASN A 32 9.91 0.07 -29.58
CA ASN A 32 10.07 1.16 -30.54
C ASN A 32 8.90 2.15 -30.61
N ILE A 33 7.65 1.72 -30.34
CA ILE A 33 6.44 2.54 -30.52
C ILE A 33 5.77 2.88 -29.19
N TRP A 34 5.89 2.04 -28.16
CA TRP A 34 5.18 2.14 -26.87
C TRP A 34 5.70 3.26 -25.95
N LYS A 35 6.63 4.10 -26.39
CA LYS A 35 7.23 5.18 -25.58
C LYS A 35 6.29 6.37 -25.29
N SER A 36 5.05 6.37 -25.79
CA SER A 36 4.07 7.46 -25.63
C SER A 36 2.94 7.09 -24.66
N GLU A 37 2.73 7.93 -23.64
CA GLU A 37 1.68 7.76 -22.62
C GLU A 37 0.25 7.82 -23.21
N ILE A 38 0.06 8.55 -24.32
CA ILE A 38 -1.22 8.65 -25.03
C ILE A 38 -1.53 7.33 -25.76
N MET A 39 -0.52 6.70 -26.36
CA MET A 39 -0.68 5.41 -27.02
C MET A 39 -0.98 4.29 -26.00
N TYR A 40 -0.63 4.49 -24.74
CA TYR A 40 -0.91 3.50 -23.71
C TYR A 40 -2.40 3.32 -23.46
N THR A 41 -3.17 4.40 -23.28
CA THR A 41 -4.62 4.33 -23.03
C THR A 41 -5.33 3.68 -24.21
N PHE A 42 -4.89 3.99 -25.43
CA PHE A 42 -5.35 3.32 -26.65
C PHE A 42 -5.21 1.81 -26.57
N TRP A 43 -3.98 1.36 -26.32
CA TRP A 43 -3.65 -0.05 -26.36
C TRP A 43 -4.30 -0.79 -25.20
N LEU A 44 -4.41 -0.19 -24.01
CA LEU A 44 -5.12 -0.79 -22.89
C LEU A 44 -6.59 -1.08 -23.26
N GLU A 45 -7.30 -0.06 -23.74
CA GLU A 45 -8.71 -0.22 -24.14
C GLU A 45 -8.85 -1.17 -25.33
N PHE A 46 -7.92 -1.14 -26.29
CA PHE A 46 -7.92 -2.06 -27.42
C PHE A 46 -7.73 -3.52 -26.98
N THR A 47 -6.84 -3.75 -26.02
CA THR A 47 -6.57 -5.09 -25.51
C THR A 47 -7.73 -5.60 -24.65
N LYS A 48 -8.34 -4.74 -23.81
CA LYS A 48 -9.58 -5.06 -23.08
C LYS A 48 -10.69 -5.45 -24.05
N SER A 49 -10.92 -4.63 -25.06
CA SER A 49 -11.99 -4.85 -26.04
C SER A 49 -11.76 -6.12 -26.88
N LEU A 50 -10.51 -6.42 -27.27
CA LEU A 50 -10.17 -7.70 -27.91
C LEU A 50 -10.49 -8.91 -27.02
N TRP A 51 -10.17 -8.80 -25.73
CA TRP A 51 -10.36 -9.88 -24.76
C TRP A 51 -11.83 -10.12 -24.44
N ASP A 52 -12.60 -9.07 -24.14
CA ASP A 52 -14.02 -9.15 -23.78
C ASP A 52 -14.86 -9.76 -24.89
N HIS A 53 -14.47 -9.56 -26.15
CA HIS A 53 -15.15 -10.15 -27.30
C HIS A 53 -14.69 -11.58 -27.64
N GLN A 54 -13.81 -12.20 -26.84
CA GLN A 54 -13.21 -13.53 -27.08
C GLN A 54 -12.72 -13.72 -28.51
N LEU A 55 -12.28 -12.63 -29.13
CA LEU A 55 -11.84 -12.69 -30.51
C LEU A 55 -10.51 -13.44 -30.48
N GLY A 56 -10.44 -14.54 -31.23
CA GLY A 56 -9.17 -15.18 -31.56
C GLY A 56 -8.28 -14.20 -32.34
N THR A 57 -7.51 -14.67 -33.33
CA THR A 57 -6.96 -13.73 -34.32
C THR A 57 -8.13 -12.97 -34.97
N PRO A 58 -8.33 -11.68 -34.68
CA PRO A 58 -9.52 -10.98 -35.12
C PRO A 58 -9.42 -10.81 -36.63
N SER A 59 -10.54 -10.97 -37.34
CA SER A 59 -10.57 -10.59 -38.74
C SER A 59 -10.15 -9.12 -38.89
N MET A 60 -9.60 -8.76 -40.06
CA MET A 60 -9.20 -7.38 -40.33
C MET A 60 -10.36 -6.38 -40.13
N GLN A 61 -11.61 -6.83 -40.34
CA GLN A 61 -12.82 -6.05 -40.13
C GLN A 61 -13.12 -5.84 -38.64
N THR A 62 -13.00 -6.88 -37.82
CA THR A 62 -13.22 -6.80 -36.37
C THR A 62 -12.17 -5.94 -35.68
N SER A 63 -10.92 -6.04 -36.13
CA SER A 63 -9.84 -5.17 -35.66
C SER A 63 -10.16 -3.70 -35.92
N LYS A 64 -10.65 -3.35 -37.13
CA LYS A 64 -11.05 -1.97 -37.46
C LYS A 64 -12.12 -1.41 -36.52
N VAL A 65 -13.17 -2.18 -36.23
CA VAL A 65 -14.28 -1.75 -35.36
C VAL A 65 -13.81 -1.48 -33.92
N LEU A 66 -13.03 -2.40 -33.35
CA LEU A 66 -12.47 -2.23 -32.01
C LEU A 66 -11.56 -1.02 -31.92
N ILE A 67 -10.78 -0.80 -32.97
CA ILE A 67 -9.83 0.29 -32.98
C ILE A 67 -10.52 1.65 -33.11
N VAL A 68 -11.58 1.75 -33.91
CA VAL A 68 -12.41 2.97 -33.97
C VAL A 68 -12.98 3.27 -32.59
N ARG A 69 -13.49 2.27 -31.86
CA ARG A 69 -13.95 2.46 -30.47
C ARG A 69 -12.85 2.94 -29.53
N CYS A 70 -11.66 2.34 -29.57
CA CYS A 70 -10.54 2.75 -28.70
C CYS A 70 -9.99 4.13 -29.07
N TRP A 71 -10.10 4.50 -30.34
CA TRP A 71 -9.77 5.83 -30.83
C TRP A 71 -10.78 6.88 -30.36
N GLU A 72 -12.08 6.59 -30.43
CA GLU A 72 -13.14 7.47 -29.90
C GLU A 72 -12.94 7.75 -28.41
N VAL A 73 -12.56 6.74 -27.62
CA VAL A 73 -12.21 6.91 -26.21
C VAL A 73 -11.05 7.90 -26.05
N LEU A 74 -9.98 7.79 -26.85
CA LEU A 74 -8.83 8.71 -26.78
C LEU A 74 -9.10 10.12 -27.26
N VAL A 75 -9.86 10.27 -28.35
CA VAL A 75 -10.18 11.59 -28.89
C VAL A 75 -11.02 12.37 -27.87
N GLY A 76 -11.85 11.67 -27.07
CA GLY A 76 -12.49 12.22 -25.88
C GLY A 76 -11.52 12.73 -24.80
N PHE A 77 -10.31 12.17 -24.70
CA PHE A 77 -9.25 12.63 -23.78
C PHE A 77 -8.32 13.72 -24.37
N SER A 78 -8.26 13.87 -25.69
CA SER A 78 -7.14 14.57 -26.37
C SER A 78 -7.31 16.09 -26.54
N TYR A 79 -8.45 16.68 -26.22
CA TYR A 79 -8.60 18.14 -26.29
C TYR A 79 -8.23 18.81 -24.96
N GLY A 80 -6.93 19.08 -24.80
CA GLY A 80 -6.43 20.12 -23.90
C GLY A 80 -6.18 19.75 -22.44
N GLN A 81 -6.29 18.49 -22.03
CA GLN A 81 -5.91 18.11 -20.66
C GLN A 81 -4.42 17.75 -20.56
N PRO A 82 -3.70 18.28 -19.55
CA PRO A 82 -2.33 17.85 -19.28
C PRO A 82 -2.31 16.35 -19.01
N ALA A 83 -1.20 15.69 -19.37
CA ALA A 83 -0.98 14.27 -19.12
C ALA A 83 -1.36 13.94 -17.66
N ARG A 84 -2.47 13.22 -17.49
CA ARG A 84 -2.95 12.83 -16.16
C ARG A 84 -2.01 11.77 -15.64
N LYS A 85 -1.35 12.05 -14.51
CA LYS A 85 -0.61 11.05 -13.74
C LYS A 85 -1.41 9.74 -13.68
N PRO A 86 -0.79 8.57 -13.88
CA PRO A 86 -1.51 7.31 -13.87
C PRO A 86 -2.29 7.17 -12.56
N SER A 87 -3.62 7.08 -12.66
CA SER A 87 -4.48 6.85 -11.51
C SER A 87 -4.25 5.45 -10.96
N VAL A 88 -4.58 5.24 -9.68
CA VAL A 88 -4.54 3.91 -9.04
C VAL A 88 -5.32 2.91 -9.89
N ASP A 89 -6.52 3.33 -10.32
CA ASP A 89 -7.44 2.53 -11.12
C ASP A 89 -6.79 2.07 -12.43
N ARG A 90 -6.03 2.95 -13.10
CA ARG A 90 -5.33 2.58 -14.34
C ARG A 90 -4.27 1.52 -14.07
N ILE A 91 -3.54 1.61 -12.97
CA ILE A 91 -2.51 0.62 -12.61
C ILE A 91 -3.16 -0.72 -12.28
N ILE A 92 -4.26 -0.69 -11.53
CA ILE A 92 -5.07 -1.86 -11.20
C ILE A 92 -5.55 -2.52 -12.49
N ASP A 93 -6.14 -1.78 -13.42
CA ASP A 93 -6.63 -2.30 -14.71
C ASP A 93 -5.53 -3.03 -15.49
N ILE A 94 -4.30 -2.51 -15.45
CA ILE A 94 -3.18 -3.11 -16.17
C ILE A 94 -2.72 -4.39 -15.49
N VAL A 95 -2.59 -4.37 -14.15
CA VAL A 95 -2.25 -5.57 -13.39
C VAL A 95 -3.31 -6.64 -13.63
N GLU A 96 -4.58 -6.29 -13.52
CA GLU A 96 -5.69 -7.19 -13.79
C GLU A 96 -5.64 -7.76 -15.22
N LEU A 97 -5.36 -6.93 -16.22
CA LEU A 97 -5.19 -7.38 -17.60
C LEU A 97 -3.98 -8.32 -17.76
N CYS A 98 -2.83 -8.02 -17.14
CA CYS A 98 -1.67 -8.92 -17.12
C CYS A 98 -2.05 -10.29 -16.54
N VAL A 99 -2.82 -10.32 -15.45
CA VAL A 99 -3.25 -11.57 -14.80
C VAL A 99 -4.22 -12.33 -15.70
N ARG A 100 -5.30 -11.68 -16.16
CA ARG A 100 -6.32 -12.29 -17.02
C ARG A 100 -5.72 -12.89 -18.30
N THR A 101 -4.76 -12.19 -18.91
CA THR A 101 -4.09 -12.65 -20.15
C THR A 101 -2.94 -13.64 -19.90
N ARG A 102 -2.63 -13.95 -18.63
CA ARG A 102 -1.47 -14.78 -18.21
C ARG A 102 -0.15 -14.28 -18.81
N ARG A 103 -0.01 -12.96 -18.97
CA ARG A 103 1.19 -12.30 -19.50
C ARG A 103 1.72 -11.30 -18.48
N PRO A 104 2.50 -11.75 -17.50
CA PRO A 104 2.88 -10.90 -16.38
C PRO A 104 4.12 -10.03 -16.70
N LYS A 105 4.89 -10.36 -17.75
CA LYS A 105 6.11 -9.61 -18.14
C LYS A 105 5.93 -8.09 -18.26
N PRO A 106 4.85 -7.56 -18.87
CA PRO A 106 4.63 -6.10 -18.99
C PRO A 106 4.42 -5.39 -17.65
N CYS A 107 4.03 -6.13 -16.60
CA CYS A 107 3.80 -5.55 -15.29
C CYS A 107 5.12 -5.16 -14.58
N SER A 108 6.26 -5.78 -14.91
CA SER A 108 7.57 -5.42 -14.34
C SER A 108 8.00 -3.96 -14.61
N PRO A 109 8.13 -3.50 -15.87
CA PRO A 109 8.52 -2.11 -16.15
C PRO A 109 7.50 -1.10 -15.64
N LEU A 110 6.21 -1.46 -15.62
CA LEU A 110 5.16 -0.63 -15.04
C LEU A 110 5.37 -0.43 -13.54
N SER A 111 5.56 -1.51 -12.78
CA SER A 111 5.80 -1.42 -11.34
C SER A 111 7.06 -0.61 -11.01
N VAL A 112 8.14 -0.77 -11.79
CA VAL A 112 9.34 0.06 -11.65
C VAL A 112 9.04 1.53 -11.93
N ALA A 113 8.27 1.86 -12.97
CA ALA A 113 7.89 3.23 -13.27
C ALA A 113 7.06 3.85 -12.14
N ILE A 114 6.09 3.11 -11.60
CA ILE A 114 5.24 3.56 -10.49
C ILE A 114 6.08 3.85 -9.25
N LEU A 115 6.98 2.93 -8.88
CA LEU A 115 7.85 3.10 -7.71
C LEU A 115 8.81 4.28 -7.88
N LYS A 116 9.27 4.56 -9.10
CA LYS A 116 10.11 5.73 -9.41
C LYS A 116 9.35 7.04 -9.35
N GLU A 117 8.15 7.09 -9.93
CA GLU A 117 7.33 8.31 -9.95
C GLU A 117 6.74 8.61 -8.57
N ARG A 118 6.39 7.57 -7.82
CA ARG A 118 5.70 7.66 -6.53
C ARG A 118 6.34 6.73 -5.51
N ALA A 119 7.53 7.07 -5.04
CA ALA A 119 8.20 6.34 -3.97
C ALA A 119 7.24 6.09 -2.78
N PRO A 120 7.20 4.87 -2.20
CA PRO A 120 6.33 4.61 -1.07
C PRO A 120 6.71 5.47 0.13
N THR A 121 5.73 6.20 0.66
CA THR A 121 5.82 7.05 1.84
C THR A 121 4.69 6.66 2.78
N LYS A 122 4.80 7.01 4.06
CA LYS A 122 3.74 6.70 5.03
C LYS A 122 2.33 7.18 4.59
N VAL A 123 2.24 8.34 3.93
CA VAL A 123 0.96 8.93 3.51
C VAL A 123 0.38 8.22 2.29
N ASN A 124 1.22 7.95 1.28
CA ASN A 124 0.74 7.31 0.06
C ASN A 124 0.61 5.79 0.21
N PHE A 125 1.27 5.15 1.18
CA PHE A 125 1.17 3.70 1.33
C PHE A 125 -0.26 3.28 1.67
N THR A 126 -0.84 3.87 2.71
CA THR A 126 -2.22 3.55 3.14
C THR A 126 -3.27 3.96 2.11
N SER A 127 -3.04 5.04 1.35
CA SER A 127 -4.02 5.53 0.37
C SER A 127 -3.90 4.90 -1.02
N PHE A 128 -2.76 4.28 -1.35
CA PHE A 128 -2.47 3.79 -2.70
C PHE A 128 -1.97 2.35 -2.70
N TYR A 129 -0.88 2.07 -1.99
CA TYR A 129 -0.22 0.76 -2.06
C TYR A 129 -0.98 -0.33 -1.32
N GLU A 130 -1.64 -0.03 -0.19
CA GLU A 130 -2.52 -1.01 0.49
C GLU A 130 -3.68 -1.44 -0.42
N VAL A 131 -4.27 -0.50 -1.17
CA VAL A 131 -5.34 -0.77 -2.13
C VAL A 131 -4.83 -1.63 -3.27
N LEU A 132 -3.71 -1.23 -3.88
CA LEU A 132 -3.09 -1.96 -5.00
C LEU A 132 -2.76 -3.41 -4.59
N ILE A 133 -2.17 -3.60 -3.42
CA ILE A 133 -1.80 -4.92 -2.89
C ILE A 133 -3.04 -5.77 -2.62
N SER A 134 -4.05 -5.20 -1.96
CA SER A 134 -5.29 -5.92 -1.65
C SER A 134 -5.97 -6.43 -2.92
N LEU A 135 -6.02 -5.61 -3.97
CA LEU A 135 -6.60 -6.01 -5.26
C LEU A 135 -5.74 -7.05 -6.00
N THR A 136 -4.42 -6.88 -5.94
CA THR A 136 -3.46 -7.84 -6.51
C THR A 136 -3.64 -9.22 -5.88
N VAL A 137 -3.78 -9.29 -4.55
CA VAL A 137 -3.96 -10.55 -3.82
C VAL A 137 -5.36 -11.16 -4.01
N GLN A 138 -6.40 -10.33 -4.15
CA GLN A 138 -7.77 -10.81 -4.42
C GLN A 138 -7.92 -11.45 -5.81
N THR A 139 -6.94 -11.24 -6.70
CA THR A 139 -6.95 -11.83 -8.03
C THR A 139 -6.56 -13.31 -7.92
N LYS A 140 -7.56 -14.20 -7.89
CA LYS A 140 -7.43 -15.65 -7.60
C LYS A 140 -6.40 -16.41 -8.44
N ASP A 141 -6.10 -15.93 -9.65
CA ASP A 141 -5.17 -16.56 -10.58
C ASP A 141 -3.73 -16.05 -10.45
N LEU A 142 -3.46 -15.13 -9.52
CA LEU A 142 -2.16 -14.52 -9.34
C LEU A 142 -1.38 -15.17 -8.20
N ASP A 143 -0.28 -15.83 -8.53
CA ASP A 143 0.70 -16.24 -7.52
C ASP A 143 1.67 -15.09 -7.24
N VAL A 144 1.52 -14.44 -6.08
CA VAL A 144 2.42 -13.37 -5.62
C VAL A 144 3.87 -13.81 -5.45
N CYS A 145 4.14 -15.11 -5.37
CA CYS A 145 5.49 -15.67 -5.32
C CYS A 145 6.15 -15.80 -6.70
N THR A 146 5.39 -15.62 -7.79
CA THR A 146 5.93 -15.74 -9.16
C THR A 146 6.41 -14.41 -9.74
N PRO A 147 7.50 -14.42 -10.51
CA PRO A 147 7.94 -13.23 -11.24
C PRO A 147 6.90 -12.74 -12.25
N PRO A 148 6.75 -11.40 -12.39
CA PRO A 148 7.51 -10.34 -11.73
C PRO A 148 6.88 -9.83 -10.43
N PHE A 149 5.77 -10.42 -9.97
CA PHE A 149 5.02 -9.90 -8.83
C PHE A 149 5.77 -10.05 -7.51
N ASN A 150 6.54 -11.13 -7.34
CA ASN A 150 7.34 -11.33 -6.13
C ASN A 150 8.30 -10.17 -5.87
N GLN A 151 9.01 -9.68 -6.88
CA GLN A 151 9.94 -8.55 -6.76
C GLN A 151 9.21 -7.25 -6.36
N VAL A 152 8.02 -7.02 -6.93
CA VAL A 152 7.21 -5.85 -6.61
C VAL A 152 6.69 -5.93 -5.18
N MET A 153 6.18 -7.10 -4.79
CA MET A 153 5.67 -7.36 -3.45
C MET A 153 6.77 -7.28 -2.41
N GLU A 154 7.97 -7.79 -2.68
CA GLU A 154 9.16 -7.65 -1.84
C GLU A 154 9.48 -6.18 -1.57
N VAL A 155 9.54 -5.35 -2.63
CA VAL A 155 9.80 -3.92 -2.50
C VAL A 155 8.71 -3.22 -1.70
N LEU A 156 7.44 -3.55 -1.95
CA LEU A 156 6.31 -2.94 -1.25
C LEU A 156 6.27 -3.34 0.22
N ILE A 157 6.47 -4.62 0.55
CA ILE A 157 6.55 -5.11 1.93
C ILE A 157 7.72 -4.44 2.64
N GLY A 158 8.92 -4.43 2.03
CA GLY A 158 10.10 -3.77 2.59
C GLY A 158 9.85 -2.28 2.85
N ALA A 159 9.25 -1.59 1.90
CA ALA A 159 8.92 -0.19 2.03
C ALA A 159 7.83 0.07 3.09
N TYR A 160 6.88 -0.85 3.29
CA TYR A 160 5.90 -0.76 4.39
C TYR A 160 6.59 -0.87 5.74
N LEU A 161 7.43 -1.88 5.92
CA LEU A 161 8.17 -2.11 7.16
C LEU A 161 9.10 -0.92 7.46
N GLN A 162 9.76 -0.37 6.45
CA GLN A 162 10.64 0.77 6.61
C GLN A 162 9.88 2.07 6.91
N ASN A 163 8.84 2.41 6.14
CA ASN A 163 8.23 3.74 6.18
C ASN A 163 6.99 3.84 7.07
N VAL A 164 6.25 2.74 7.25
CA VAL A 164 5.04 2.70 8.09
C VAL A 164 5.38 2.21 9.48
N VAL A 165 6.06 1.08 9.61
CA VAL A 165 6.45 0.56 10.94
C VAL A 165 7.58 1.39 11.52
N GLY A 166 8.64 1.55 10.73
CA GLY A 166 9.85 2.26 11.13
C GLY A 166 10.72 1.45 12.09
N PRO A 167 11.97 1.89 12.30
CA PRO A 167 12.88 1.21 13.19
C PRO A 167 12.37 1.27 14.64
N LYS A 168 12.62 0.19 15.39
CA LYS A 168 12.51 0.22 16.85
C LYS A 168 13.73 0.96 17.39
N SER A 169 13.55 2.16 17.95
CA SER A 169 14.68 2.91 18.50
C SER A 169 15.31 2.19 19.69
N ALA A 170 16.62 2.38 19.91
CA ALA A 170 17.33 1.76 21.03
C ALA A 170 16.70 2.10 22.39
N THR A 171 16.24 3.35 22.56
CA THR A 171 15.55 3.81 23.78
C THR A 171 14.23 3.07 24.02
N ILE A 172 13.49 2.76 22.96
CA ILE A 172 12.24 1.99 23.05
C ILE A 172 12.55 0.50 23.27
N ALA A 173 13.67 0.01 22.71
CA ALA A 173 14.09 -1.37 22.85
C ALA A 173 14.53 -1.73 24.27
N SER A 174 15.09 -0.77 25.02
CA SER A 174 15.49 -0.96 26.42
C SER A 174 14.35 -0.79 27.42
N LEU A 175 13.19 -0.25 27.00
CA LEU A 175 12.04 -0.04 27.88
C LEU A 175 11.46 -1.39 28.34
N ARG A 176 11.44 -1.61 29.65
CA ARG A 176 10.78 -2.76 30.27
C ARG A 176 9.36 -2.39 30.68
N THR A 177 8.39 -2.74 29.83
CA THR A 177 6.98 -2.60 30.19
C THR A 177 6.63 -3.62 31.27
N ARG A 178 5.86 -3.18 32.27
CA ARG A 178 5.37 -4.04 33.35
C ARG A 178 3.97 -3.60 33.74
N ASN A 179 3.18 -4.56 34.23
CA ASN A 179 1.92 -4.26 34.86
C ASN A 179 2.16 -3.89 36.33
N ILE A 180 1.30 -3.04 36.86
CA ILE A 180 1.15 -2.85 38.29
C ILE A 180 0.53 -4.13 38.86
N GLU A 181 1.23 -4.81 39.77
CA GLU A 181 0.85 -6.09 40.38
C GLU A 181 -0.23 -5.92 41.47
N CYS A 182 -1.29 -5.19 41.17
CA CYS A 182 -2.43 -5.03 42.05
C CYS A 182 -3.73 -5.40 41.33
N GLY A 183 -4.57 -6.20 42.00
CA GLY A 183 -5.86 -6.65 41.47
C GLY A 183 -7.02 -5.65 41.65
N CYS A 184 -6.79 -4.45 42.19
CA CYS A 184 -7.88 -3.48 42.35
C CYS A 184 -8.30 -2.86 41.01
N ALA A 185 -9.57 -2.43 40.92
CA ALA A 185 -10.14 -1.90 39.68
C ALA A 185 -9.33 -0.72 39.10
N ASN A 186 -8.84 0.18 39.95
CA ASN A 186 -8.05 1.33 39.49
C ASN A 186 -6.69 0.91 38.91
N CYS A 187 -6.01 -0.05 39.54
CA CYS A 187 -4.74 -0.57 39.02
C CYS A 187 -4.95 -1.34 37.72
N ALA A 188 -6.07 -2.05 37.58
CA ALA A 188 -6.47 -2.68 36.32
C ALA A 188 -6.72 -1.63 35.21
N ASP A 189 -7.37 -0.50 35.53
CA ASP A 189 -7.56 0.61 34.58
C ASP A 189 -6.23 1.26 34.19
N VAL A 190 -5.30 1.45 35.13
CA VAL A 190 -3.95 1.93 34.83
C VAL A 190 -3.21 0.94 33.94
N ASN A 191 -3.27 -0.37 34.22
CA ASN A 191 -2.64 -1.39 33.37
C ASN A 191 -3.21 -1.40 31.94
N ARG A 192 -4.54 -1.30 31.80
CA ARG A 192 -5.19 -1.16 30.49
C ARG A 192 -4.73 0.12 29.79
N PHE A 193 -4.61 1.22 30.54
CA PHE A 193 -4.09 2.47 30.02
C PHE A 193 -2.63 2.35 29.56
N LEU A 194 -1.74 1.69 30.30
CA LEU A 194 -0.33 1.53 29.91
C LEU A 194 -0.17 0.87 28.53
N GLN A 195 -1.12 0.01 28.14
CA GLN A 195 -1.13 -0.69 26.86
C GLN A 195 -1.91 0.05 25.75
N SER A 196 -2.71 1.08 26.09
CA SER A 196 -3.60 1.77 25.14
C SER A 196 -2.89 2.89 24.37
N PRO A 197 -3.41 3.36 23.21
CA PRO A 197 -2.85 4.53 22.52
C PRO A 197 -3.05 5.85 23.28
N SER A 198 -3.89 5.88 24.30
CA SER A 198 -4.26 7.10 25.01
C SER A 198 -3.05 7.76 25.67
N THR A 199 -2.95 9.08 25.59
CA THR A 199 -1.83 9.83 26.19
C THR A 199 -2.04 10.10 27.67
N GLU A 200 -3.30 10.20 28.10
CA GLU A 200 -3.73 10.55 29.45
C GLU A 200 -4.84 9.61 29.93
N LEU A 201 -4.81 9.27 31.21
CA LEU A 201 -5.88 8.62 31.95
C LEU A 201 -6.26 9.49 33.14
N ARG A 202 -7.55 9.73 33.32
CA ARG A 202 -8.08 10.37 34.53
C ARG A 202 -8.72 9.31 35.41
N VAL A 203 -8.08 9.03 36.54
CA VAL A 203 -8.64 8.16 37.57
C VAL A 203 -9.54 9.04 38.45
N ASN A 204 -10.84 8.96 38.18
CA ASN A 204 -11.83 9.78 38.85
C ASN A 204 -12.26 9.17 40.19
N LYS A 205 -12.67 10.05 41.09
CA LYS A 205 -13.49 9.77 42.28
C LYS A 205 -12.98 8.66 43.23
N GLN A 206 -11.76 8.78 43.72
CA GLN A 206 -11.22 7.82 44.68
C GLN A 206 -11.39 8.26 46.15
N PRO A 207 -11.84 7.36 47.05
CA PRO A 207 -11.61 7.52 48.48
C PRO A 207 -10.11 7.74 48.76
N ARG A 208 -9.78 8.48 49.82
CA ARG A 208 -8.38 8.86 50.14
C ARG A 208 -7.42 7.66 50.23
N PHE A 209 -7.90 6.52 50.73
CA PHE A 209 -7.10 5.29 50.81
C PHE A 209 -6.71 4.76 49.42
N ASN A 210 -7.66 4.72 48.48
CA ASN A 210 -7.42 4.30 47.10
C ASN A 210 -6.49 5.28 46.36
N LEU A 211 -6.56 6.57 46.70
CA LEU A 211 -5.66 7.59 46.14
C LEU A 211 -4.21 7.32 46.51
N LEU A 212 -3.92 7.14 47.80
CA LEU A 212 -2.55 6.85 48.28
C LEU A 212 -2.01 5.55 47.70
N HIS A 213 -2.88 4.54 47.59
CA HIS A 213 -2.56 3.26 46.99
C HIS A 213 -2.13 3.39 45.52
N VAL A 214 -2.95 4.04 44.68
CA VAL A 214 -2.63 4.25 43.25
C VAL A 214 -1.35 5.08 43.10
N CYS A 215 -1.23 6.19 43.85
CA CYS A 215 -0.02 7.02 43.84
C CYS A 215 1.23 6.24 44.25
N GLY A 216 1.13 5.36 45.25
CA GLY A 216 2.21 4.49 45.69
C GLY A 216 2.75 3.62 44.54
N TYR A 217 1.86 2.98 43.79
CA TYR A 217 2.28 2.19 42.62
C TYR A 217 2.79 3.06 41.47
N LEU A 218 2.17 4.22 41.20
CA LEU A 218 2.66 5.12 40.16
C LEU A 218 4.09 5.62 40.45
N ASN A 219 4.44 5.81 41.72
CA ASN A 219 5.81 6.14 42.15
C ASN A 219 6.82 5.01 41.87
N THR A 220 6.38 3.76 41.77
CA THR A 220 7.24 2.64 41.35
C THR A 220 7.41 2.54 39.83
N ALA A 221 6.65 3.33 39.06
CA ALA A 221 6.56 3.27 37.60
C ALA A 221 6.89 4.63 36.94
N THR A 222 7.77 5.42 37.53
CA THR A 222 8.15 6.76 37.06
C THR A 222 8.86 6.78 35.70
N ASP A 223 9.46 5.65 35.30
CA ASP A 223 10.00 5.42 33.95
C ASP A 223 8.89 5.29 32.89
N LEU A 224 7.70 4.84 33.30
CA LEU A 224 6.57 4.57 32.42
C LEU A 224 5.59 5.75 32.35
N VAL A 225 5.34 6.40 33.49
CA VAL A 225 4.30 7.43 33.63
C VAL A 225 4.72 8.59 34.51
N THR A 226 4.09 9.74 34.26
CA THR A 226 4.03 10.86 35.20
C THR A 226 2.59 11.04 35.66
N TYR A 227 2.38 11.62 36.84
CA TYR A 227 1.02 11.89 37.30
C TYR A 227 0.91 13.19 38.08
N THR A 228 -0.28 13.77 38.06
CA THR A 228 -0.63 14.93 38.88
C THR A 228 -1.90 14.64 39.67
N VAL A 229 -1.97 15.21 40.87
CA VAL A 229 -3.14 15.14 41.75
C VAL A 229 -3.82 16.51 41.70
N GLY A 230 -5.12 16.56 41.40
CA GLY A 230 -5.86 17.82 41.35
C GLY A 230 -5.94 18.49 42.74
N ASN A 231 -5.93 19.83 42.81
CA ASN A 231 -5.79 20.51 44.09
C ASN A 231 -7.12 20.83 44.83
N TYR A 232 -8.30 20.67 44.22
CA TYR A 232 -9.49 21.38 44.73
C TYR A 232 -10.87 20.69 44.65
N SER A 233 -10.92 19.37 44.43
CA SER A 233 -12.19 18.64 44.49
C SER A 233 -12.13 17.44 45.43
N ARG A 234 -13.19 17.24 46.22
CA ARG A 234 -13.47 15.97 46.88
C ARG A 234 -14.59 15.29 46.10
N PRO A 235 -14.35 14.11 45.52
CA PRO A 235 -13.09 13.35 45.50
C PRO A 235 -12.05 13.89 44.49
N THR A 236 -10.76 13.77 44.85
CA THR A 236 -9.65 14.36 44.11
C THR A 236 -9.24 13.48 42.92
N PRO A 237 -9.22 14.01 41.68
CA PRO A 237 -8.83 13.25 40.51
C PRO A 237 -7.30 13.09 40.43
N VAL A 238 -6.85 11.93 39.94
CA VAL A 238 -5.46 11.71 39.52
C VAL A 238 -5.41 11.66 38.01
N THR A 239 -4.54 12.48 37.43
CA THR A 239 -4.27 12.48 36.00
C THR A 239 -2.93 11.78 35.78
N VAL A 240 -2.95 10.65 35.10
CA VAL A 240 -1.77 9.86 34.74
C VAL A 240 -1.46 10.08 33.26
N ARG A 241 -0.20 10.37 32.94
CA ARG A 241 0.29 10.58 31.58
C ARG A 241 1.43 9.62 31.28
N LYS A 242 1.47 9.09 30.06
CA LYS A 242 2.61 8.27 29.63
C LYS A 242 3.87 9.13 29.49
N THR A 243 5.02 8.59 29.85
CA THR A 243 6.29 9.21 29.44
C THR A 243 6.40 9.18 27.91
N PRO A 244 7.16 10.11 27.30
CA PRO A 244 7.38 10.10 25.85
C PRO A 244 7.94 8.76 25.35
N ILE A 245 8.79 8.10 26.14
CA ILE A 245 9.39 6.81 25.81
C ILE A 245 8.32 5.71 25.76
N LEU A 246 7.45 5.61 26.77
CA LEU A 246 6.36 4.65 26.77
C LEU A 246 5.36 4.92 25.63
N LEU A 247 5.02 6.18 25.40
CA LEU A 247 4.10 6.54 24.31
C LEU A 247 4.67 6.12 22.95
N ALA A 248 5.97 6.37 22.71
CA ALA A 248 6.63 5.95 21.48
C ALA A 248 6.70 4.41 21.34
N TYR A 249 6.93 3.68 22.44
CA TYR A 249 6.85 2.22 22.47
C TYR A 249 5.46 1.72 22.06
N VAL A 250 4.40 2.23 22.69
CA VAL A 250 3.02 1.80 22.41
C VAL A 250 2.64 2.10 20.97
N GLN A 251 2.99 3.30 20.47
CA GLN A 251 2.74 3.65 19.07
C GLN A 251 3.51 2.74 18.12
N TRP A 252 4.75 2.36 18.43
CA TRP A 252 5.52 1.42 17.61
C TRP A 252 4.88 0.03 17.62
N ALA A 253 4.50 -0.49 18.79
CA ALA A 253 3.82 -1.77 18.93
C ALA A 253 2.51 -1.81 18.13
N GLN A 254 1.73 -0.72 18.13
CA GLN A 254 0.52 -0.63 17.30
C GLN A 254 0.82 -0.65 15.80
N ARG A 255 1.90 0.01 15.36
CA ARG A 255 2.31 -0.06 13.95
C ARG A 255 2.77 -1.47 13.58
N GLN A 256 3.43 -2.17 14.49
CA GLN A 256 3.79 -3.58 14.31
C GLN A 256 2.54 -4.47 14.19
N THR A 257 1.54 -4.32 15.06
CA THR A 257 0.27 -5.06 14.96
C THR A 257 -0.45 -4.79 13.65
N LYS A 258 -0.50 -3.52 13.21
CA LYS A 258 -1.07 -3.16 11.90
C LYS A 258 -0.29 -3.78 10.73
N ALA A 259 1.04 -3.82 10.81
CA ALA A 259 1.86 -4.46 9.81
C ALA A 259 1.62 -5.96 9.74
N GLN A 260 1.46 -6.62 10.89
CA GLN A 260 1.13 -8.03 10.93
C GLN A 260 -0.24 -8.29 10.28
N ALA A 261 -1.25 -7.48 10.61
CA ALA A 261 -2.57 -7.56 9.96
C ALA A 261 -2.48 -7.33 8.44
N PHE A 262 -1.70 -6.33 8.00
CA PHE A 262 -1.45 -6.09 6.58
C PHE A 262 -0.73 -7.28 5.90
N LEU A 263 0.29 -7.85 6.53
CA LEU A 263 0.98 -9.02 5.97
C LEU A 263 0.05 -10.23 5.84
N THR A 264 -0.87 -10.44 6.78
CA THR A 264 -1.88 -11.49 6.65
C THR A 264 -2.86 -11.28 5.48
N THR A 265 -3.02 -10.05 4.97
CA THR A 265 -3.79 -9.82 3.74
C THR A 265 -3.00 -10.17 2.48
N VAL A 266 -1.67 -10.25 2.56
CA VAL A 266 -0.80 -10.67 1.45
C VAL A 266 -0.78 -12.19 1.30
N GLY A 267 -0.72 -12.92 2.41
CA GLY A 267 -0.69 -14.38 2.40
C GLY A 267 -0.34 -14.99 3.74
N THR A 268 -0.10 -16.30 3.76
CA THR A 268 0.41 -17.01 4.93
C THR A 268 1.88 -16.66 5.21
N ASP A 269 2.37 -16.98 6.41
CA ASP A 269 3.79 -16.77 6.76
C ASP A 269 4.74 -17.43 5.77
N ASP A 270 4.38 -18.60 5.21
CA ASP A 270 5.16 -19.28 4.17
C ASP A 270 5.22 -18.49 2.85
N VAL A 271 4.10 -17.88 2.44
CA VAL A 271 4.04 -17.03 1.24
C VAL A 271 4.90 -15.78 1.44
N ILE A 272 4.78 -15.15 2.61
CA ILE A 272 5.57 -13.96 2.94
C ILE A 272 7.06 -14.30 2.99
N ALA A 273 7.44 -15.43 3.60
CA ALA A 273 8.83 -15.88 3.65
C ALA A 273 9.42 -16.11 2.26
N LYS A 274 8.65 -16.72 1.34
CA LYS A 274 9.04 -16.89 -0.07
C LYS A 274 9.21 -15.57 -0.79
N VAL A 275 8.27 -14.63 -0.62
CA VAL A 275 8.34 -13.31 -1.27
C VAL A 275 9.54 -12.50 -0.78
N VAL A 276 9.84 -12.55 0.51
CA VAL A 276 10.95 -11.78 1.13
C VAL A 276 12.31 -12.50 1.00
N GLY A 277 12.37 -13.66 0.35
CA GLY A 277 13.62 -14.37 0.10
C GLY A 277 14.24 -15.01 1.34
N ARG A 278 13.44 -15.34 2.36
CA ARG A 278 13.85 -16.22 3.47
C ARG A 278 13.51 -17.66 3.12
N THR A 279 14.43 -18.33 2.44
CA THR A 279 14.43 -19.79 2.25
C THR A 279 15.54 -20.43 3.07
#